data_AF-A0A218U804-F1
#
_entry.id   AF-A0A218U804-F1
#
_cell.length_a   1.000
_cell.length_b   1.000
_cell.length_c   1.000
_cell.angle_alpha   90.00
_cell.angle_beta   90.00
_cell.angle_gamma   90.00
#
_symmetry.space_group_name_H-M   'P 1'
#
loop_
_entity.id
_entity.type
_entity.pdbx_description
1 polymer ?
#
loop_
_entity_poly.entity_id
_entity_poly.type
_entity_poly.pdbx_seq_one_letter_code
_entity_poly.pdbx_strand_id
1 'polypeptide(L)'
;MAFNSADRVSLSSWAQARMERDMSNKRIYAEEELPESGAGSEFHRRLREEARRKKLGIVLREFRAEDQPWLLRVNGKGGRRFRGVKKGGVTENASYYVFTQCPDGAFEAFPVRSWYNFTPLARHRTLTAEEAEEEWE
;
A
#
# COMPACT_ATOMS: atom_id res chain seq x y z
N MET A 1 -13.84 1.07 4.82
CA MET A 1 -13.27 1.82 3.69
C MET A 1 -13.76 3.24 3.82
N ALA A 2 -12.86 4.20 4.02
CA ALA A 2 -13.22 5.61 4.21
C ALA A 2 -12.77 6.43 2.99
N PHE A 3 -13.62 7.33 2.53
CA PHE A 3 -13.32 8.31 1.48
C PHE A 3 -13.46 9.72 2.05
N ASN A 4 -12.68 10.67 1.54
CA ASN A 4 -12.87 12.08 1.90
C ASN A 4 -14.15 12.61 1.22
N SER A 5 -14.97 13.36 1.95
CA SER A 5 -16.16 14.01 1.39
C SER A 5 -15.79 14.99 0.26
N ALA A 6 -14.61 15.62 0.35
CA ALA A 6 -14.07 16.50 -0.70
C ALA A 6 -13.82 15.77 -2.03
N ASP A 7 -13.57 14.46 -2.02
CA ASP A 7 -13.30 13.67 -3.23
C ASP A 7 -14.56 13.37 -4.06
N ARG A 8 -15.74 13.77 -3.58
CA ARG A 8 -17.05 13.64 -4.26
C ARG A 8 -17.23 12.25 -4.91
N VAL A 9 -17.08 11.20 -4.11
CA VAL A 9 -17.19 9.82 -4.57
C VAL A 9 -18.66 9.41 -4.65
N SER A 10 -19.17 9.18 -5.85
CA SER A 10 -20.53 8.66 -6.07
C SER A 10 -20.50 7.17 -6.42
N LEU A 11 -20.99 6.32 -5.51
CA LEU A 11 -21.03 4.86 -5.71
C LEU A 11 -21.99 4.45 -6.84
N SER A 12 -23.03 5.24 -7.12
CA SER A 12 -23.96 5.00 -8.22
C SER A 12 -23.31 5.09 -9.61
N SER A 13 -22.17 5.76 -9.75
CA SER A 13 -21.44 5.89 -11.02
C SER A 13 -20.53 4.69 -11.32
N TRP A 14 -20.46 3.71 -10.42
CA TRP A 14 -19.55 2.58 -10.52
C TRP A 14 -20.24 1.43 -11.22
N ALA A 15 -19.83 1.12 -12.45
CA ALA A 15 -20.31 -0.04 -13.19
C ALA A 15 -19.50 -1.30 -12.86
N GLN A 16 -18.20 -1.14 -12.59
CA GLN A 16 -17.30 -2.22 -12.21
C GLN A 16 -16.19 -1.70 -11.29
N ALA A 17 -15.70 -2.55 -10.39
CA ALA A 17 -14.58 -2.23 -9.51
C ALA A 17 -13.67 -3.45 -9.32
N ARG A 18 -12.36 -3.21 -9.29
CA ARG A 18 -11.33 -4.20 -8.97
C ARG A 18 -10.49 -3.69 -7.81
N MET A 19 -10.38 -4.49 -6.76
CA MET A 19 -9.67 -4.14 -5.54
C MET A 19 -8.59 -5.18 -5.26
N GLU A 20 -7.33 -4.74 -5.23
CA GLU A 20 -6.17 -5.63 -5.12
C GLU A 20 -5.15 -5.05 -4.15
N ARG A 21 -4.24 -5.89 -3.64
CA ARG A 21 -3.09 -5.41 -2.88
C ARG A 21 -2.09 -4.75 -3.84
N ASP A 22 -1.56 -3.61 -3.44
CA ASP A 22 -0.51 -2.91 -4.17
C ASP A 22 0.83 -3.62 -3.94
N MET A 23 1.27 -4.40 -4.92
CA MET A 23 2.50 -5.20 -4.85
C MET A 23 3.74 -4.43 -5.34
N SER A 24 3.62 -3.13 -5.67
CA SER A 24 4.72 -2.31 -6.19
C SER A 24 5.93 -2.29 -5.26
N ASN A 25 5.68 -2.34 -3.94
CA ASN A 25 6.73 -2.37 -2.93
C ASN A 25 7.54 -3.67 -2.92
N LYS A 26 7.06 -4.76 -3.54
CA LYS A 26 7.75 -6.06 -3.53
C LYS A 26 9.17 -5.96 -4.07
N ARG A 27 9.43 -5.06 -5.02
CA ARG A 27 10.76 -4.82 -5.60
C ARG A 27 11.72 -4.11 -4.64
N ILE A 28 11.22 -3.24 -3.77
CA ILE A 28 12.04 -2.50 -2.79
C ILE A 28 12.56 -3.44 -1.68
N TYR A 29 11.82 -4.52 -1.39
CA TYR A 29 12.19 -5.54 -0.42
C TYR A 29 12.92 -6.74 -1.02
N ALA A 30 13.07 -6.80 -2.35
CA ALA A 30 13.97 -7.76 -2.97
C ALA A 30 15.39 -7.26 -2.69
N GLU A 31 16.12 -7.95 -1.81
CA GLU A 31 17.56 -7.72 -1.70
C GLU A 31 18.17 -7.86 -3.10
N GLU A 32 19.06 -6.94 -3.46
CA GLU A 32 19.96 -7.12 -4.58
C GLU A 32 20.76 -8.40 -4.28
N GLU A 33 20.38 -9.52 -4.91
CA GLU A 33 21.13 -10.78 -4.88
C GLU A 33 22.42 -10.57 -5.68
N LEU A 34 23.39 -9.89 -5.07
CA LEU A 34 24.74 -9.81 -5.59
C LEU A 34 25.47 -11.11 -5.20
N PRO A 35 26.22 -11.73 -6.14
CA PRO A 35 26.87 -13.01 -5.89
C PRO A 35 27.86 -12.92 -4.73
N GLU A 36 27.72 -13.82 -3.76
CA GLU A 36 28.51 -13.85 -2.51
C GLU A 36 29.97 -14.28 -2.76
N SER A 37 30.26 -14.88 -3.91
CA SER A 37 31.60 -15.30 -4.32
C SER A 37 31.81 -15.08 -5.82
N GLY A 38 32.88 -14.35 -6.19
CA GLY A 38 33.27 -14.12 -7.58
C GLY A 38 34.13 -12.85 -7.76
N ALA A 39 34.54 -12.54 -8.99
CA ALA A 39 35.20 -11.28 -9.29
C ALA A 39 34.23 -10.11 -9.01
N GLY A 40 34.49 -9.32 -7.97
CA GLY A 40 33.61 -8.24 -7.49
C GLY A 40 32.94 -8.47 -6.13
N SER A 41 33.12 -9.65 -5.50
CA SER A 41 32.65 -9.88 -4.12
C SER A 41 33.58 -9.22 -3.11
N GLU A 42 33.12 -8.16 -2.44
CA GLU A 42 33.86 -7.51 -1.35
C GLU A 42 33.85 -8.36 -0.07
N PHE A 43 35.03 -8.76 0.39
CA PHE A 43 35.23 -9.45 1.67
C PHE A 43 34.66 -8.60 2.83
N HIS A 44 33.86 -9.22 3.72
CA HIS A 44 33.12 -8.57 4.81
C HIS A 44 31.99 -7.59 4.43
N ARG A 45 31.52 -7.56 3.18
CA ARG A 45 30.41 -6.69 2.77
C ARG A 45 29.14 -6.86 3.59
N ARG A 46 28.68 -8.11 3.81
CA ARG A 46 27.49 -8.41 4.64
C ARG A 46 27.62 -7.80 6.03
N LEU A 47 28.75 -7.98 6.70
CA LEU A 47 29.02 -7.44 8.04
C LEU A 47 29.07 -5.90 8.05
N ARG A 48 29.67 -5.27 7.02
CA ARG A 48 29.69 -3.80 6.89
C ARG A 48 28.31 -3.22 6.60
N GLU A 49 27.54 -3.84 5.70
CA GLU A 49 26.18 -3.41 5.42
C GLU A 49 25.27 -3.59 6.63
N GLU A 50 25.38 -4.70 7.36
CA GLU A 50 24.60 -4.95 8.56
C GLU A 50 24.96 -3.97 9.70
N ALA A 51 26.26 -3.67 9.88
CA ALA A 51 26.72 -2.63 10.80
C ALA A 51 26.25 -1.23 10.39
N ARG A 52 26.23 -0.93 9.08
CA ARG A 52 25.70 0.32 8.54
C ARG A 52 24.19 0.42 8.78
N ARG A 53 23.43 -0.65 8.54
CA ARG A 53 21.99 -0.73 8.79
C ARG A 53 21.70 -0.48 10.28
N LYS A 54 22.43 -1.13 11.18
CA LYS A 54 22.35 -0.90 12.63
C LYS A 54 22.70 0.54 13.02
N LYS A 55 23.77 1.11 12.46
CA LYS A 55 24.21 2.49 12.74
C LYS A 55 23.20 3.55 12.24
N LEU A 56 22.56 3.31 11.10
CA LEU A 56 21.56 4.21 10.51
C LEU A 56 20.12 3.94 11.01
N GLY A 57 19.94 2.98 11.92
CA GLY A 57 18.61 2.61 12.44
C GLY A 57 17.67 2.02 11.38
N ILE A 58 18.21 1.50 10.28
CA ILE A 58 17.43 0.95 9.18
C ILE A 58 16.92 -0.44 9.59
N VAL A 59 15.65 -0.53 9.97
CA VAL A 59 14.97 -1.80 10.23
C VAL A 59 14.44 -2.35 8.92
N LEU A 60 14.94 -3.51 8.51
CA LEU A 60 14.38 -4.26 7.38
C LEU A 60 12.99 -4.74 7.80
N ARG A 61 11.93 -4.17 7.20
CA ARG A 61 10.58 -4.68 7.39
C ARG A 61 10.34 -5.79 6.39
N GLU A 62 9.81 -6.92 6.84
CA GLU A 62 9.41 -7.99 5.94
C GLU A 62 8.23 -7.55 5.07
N PHE A 63 8.24 -7.95 3.80
CA PHE A 63 7.10 -7.74 2.92
C PHE A 63 5.94 -8.66 3.33
N ARG A 64 4.87 -8.06 3.87
CA ARG A 64 3.61 -8.76 4.16
C ARG A 64 2.51 -8.26 3.24
N ALA A 65 1.87 -9.17 2.52
CA ALA A 65 0.77 -8.84 1.60
C ALA A 65 -0.43 -8.19 2.33
N GLU A 66 -0.71 -8.62 3.57
CA GLU A 66 -1.80 -8.07 4.38
C GLU A 66 -1.58 -6.61 4.82
N ASP A 67 -0.31 -6.21 4.95
CA ASP A 67 0.10 -4.87 5.32
C ASP A 67 0.27 -3.95 4.11
N GLN A 68 0.25 -4.50 2.89
CA GLN A 68 0.28 -3.68 1.69
C GLN A 68 -1.02 -2.88 1.53
N PRO A 69 -0.94 -1.64 1.03
CA PRO A 69 -2.11 -0.83 0.80
C PRO A 69 -3.01 -1.48 -0.26
N TRP A 70 -4.29 -1.14 -0.22
CA TRP A 70 -5.24 -1.53 -1.26
C TRP A 70 -5.12 -0.58 -2.45
N LEU A 71 -5.25 -1.12 -3.65
CA LEU A 71 -5.43 -0.39 -4.89
C LEU A 71 -6.84 -0.68 -5.42
N LEU A 72 -7.68 0.35 -5.45
CA LEU A 72 -9.04 0.27 -5.97
C LEU A 72 -9.08 0.92 -7.36
N ARG A 73 -9.50 0.15 -8.37
CA ARG A 73 -9.69 0.60 -9.76
C ARG A 73 -11.17 0.50 -10.10
N VAL A 74 -11.79 1.63 -10.40
CA VAL A 74 -13.21 1.73 -10.72
C VAL A 74 -13.35 2.01 -12.21
N ASN A 75 -14.24 1.31 -12.92
CA ASN A 75 -14.52 1.50 -14.35
C ASN A 75 -13.31 1.30 -15.28
N GLY A 76 -12.46 0.30 -14.99
CA GLY A 76 -11.38 -0.14 -15.88
C GLY A 76 -10.18 0.83 -16.00
N LYS A 77 -9.39 0.69 -17.08
CA LYS A 77 -8.11 1.41 -17.29
C LYS A 77 -8.29 2.94 -17.35
N GLY A 78 -9.36 3.39 -18.00
CA GLY A 78 -9.73 4.79 -18.13
C GLY A 78 -10.66 5.29 -17.03
N GLY A 79 -10.73 4.61 -15.89
CA GLY A 79 -11.62 4.94 -14.76
C GLY A 79 -10.89 5.55 -13.56
N ARG A 80 -11.56 5.69 -12.41
CA ARG A 80 -10.98 6.32 -11.20
C ARG A 80 -10.08 5.30 -10.49
N ARG A 81 -8.99 5.78 -9.89
CA ARG A 81 -8.08 4.97 -9.07
C ARG A 81 -8.00 5.56 -7.67
N PHE A 82 -7.95 4.71 -6.66
CA PHE A 82 -7.76 5.11 -5.28
C PHE A 82 -6.74 4.21 -4.59
N ARG A 83 -5.96 4.78 -3.68
CA ARG A 83 -5.03 4.05 -2.81
C ARG A 83 -5.58 4.02 -1.39
N GLY A 84 -5.86 2.83 -0.88
CA GLY A 84 -6.35 2.59 0.48
C GLY A 84 -5.20 2.24 1.42
N VAL A 85 -4.81 3.20 2.27
CA VAL A 85 -3.75 2.98 3.27
C VAL A 85 -4.37 2.57 4.60
N LYS A 86 -3.82 1.54 5.25
CA LYS A 86 -4.26 1.07 6.56
C LYS A 86 -3.99 2.17 7.60
N LYS A 87 -5.02 2.58 8.33
CA LYS A 87 -4.88 3.52 9.45
C LYS A 87 -4.39 2.74 10.67
N GLY A 88 -3.21 3.09 11.18
CA GLY A 88 -2.67 2.52 12.42
C GLY A 88 -3.48 2.95 13.64
N GLY A 89 -3.39 2.17 14.72
CA GLY A 89 -3.93 2.51 16.03
C GLY A 89 -5.45 2.55 16.20
N VAL A 90 -6.23 2.18 15.17
CA VAL A 90 -7.69 2.26 15.25
C VAL A 90 -8.28 1.29 16.27
N THR A 91 -7.65 0.14 16.50
CA THR A 91 -8.12 -0.85 17.48
C THR A 91 -7.32 -0.83 18.79
N GLU A 92 -6.42 0.14 18.99
CA GLU A 92 -5.56 0.17 20.18
C GLU A 92 -6.33 0.59 21.43
N ASN A 93 -7.23 1.57 21.32
CA ASN A 93 -7.93 2.16 22.47
C ASN A 93 -9.46 1.91 22.45
N ALA A 94 -10.01 1.46 21.33
CA ALA A 94 -11.44 1.20 21.18
C ALA A 94 -11.68 0.12 20.12
N SER A 95 -12.74 -0.68 20.29
CA SER A 95 -13.19 -1.65 19.29
C SER A 95 -14.42 -1.12 18.58
N TYR A 96 -14.37 -1.10 17.25
CA TYR A 96 -15.48 -0.66 16.43
C TYR A 96 -16.33 -1.85 15.97
N TYR A 97 -17.64 -1.68 15.97
CA TYR A 97 -18.60 -2.66 15.46
C TYR A 97 -19.51 -2.01 14.43
N VAL A 98 -19.85 -2.76 13.38
CA VAL A 98 -20.87 -2.39 12.39
C VAL A 98 -22.14 -3.15 12.70
N PHE A 99 -23.24 -2.43 12.89
CA PHE A 99 -24.55 -3.01 13.12
C PHE A 99 -25.33 -3.04 11.81
N THR A 100 -25.88 -4.19 11.44
CA THR A 100 -26.83 -4.32 10.32
C THR A 100 -28.16 -4.79 10.82
N GLN A 101 -29.24 -4.16 10.35
CA GLN A 101 -30.59 -4.59 10.67
C GLN A 101 -30.99 -5.74 9.74
N CYS A 102 -31.38 -6.86 10.34
CA CYS A 102 -31.86 -8.03 9.63
C CYS A 102 -33.33 -7.86 9.21
N PRO A 103 -33.82 -8.62 8.22
CA PRO A 103 -35.21 -8.54 7.76
C PRO A 103 -36.26 -8.85 8.84
N ASP A 104 -35.88 -9.63 9.85
CA ASP A 104 -36.70 -9.98 11.03
C ASP A 104 -36.69 -8.89 12.12
N GLY A 105 -35.96 -7.79 11.91
CA GLY A 105 -35.84 -6.67 12.84
C GLY A 105 -34.72 -6.82 13.89
N ALA A 106 -34.02 -7.96 13.92
CA ALA A 106 -32.85 -8.13 14.79
C ALA A 106 -31.64 -7.33 14.28
N PHE A 107 -30.64 -7.15 15.14
CA PHE A 107 -29.36 -6.53 14.76
C PHE A 107 -28.22 -7.53 14.86
N GLU A 108 -27.42 -7.59 13.80
CA GLU A 108 -26.14 -8.31 13.78
C GLU A 108 -24.99 -7.32 13.95
N ALA A 109 -24.02 -7.65 14.81
CA ALA A 109 -22.86 -6.83 15.10
C ALA A 109 -21.58 -7.47 14.54
N PHE A 110 -20.88 -6.75 13.65
CA PHE A 110 -19.66 -7.20 13.01
C PHE A 110 -18.44 -6.42 13.52
N PRO A 111 -17.42 -7.08 14.11
CA PRO A 111 -16.23 -6.40 14.57
C PRO A 111 -15.38 -5.89 13.41
N VAL A 112 -14.91 -4.65 13.51
CA VAL A 112 -14.04 -4.03 12.50
C VAL A 112 -12.60 -4.51 12.71
N ARG A 113 -12.09 -5.33 11.79
CA ARG A 113 -10.71 -5.83 11.84
C ARG A 113 -9.66 -4.77 11.48
N SER A 114 -9.96 -3.89 10.53
CA SER A 114 -8.99 -2.91 10.02
C SER A 114 -9.68 -1.72 9.38
N TRP A 115 -9.03 -0.57 9.51
CA TRP A 115 -9.50 0.69 8.94
C TRP A 115 -8.59 1.11 7.80
N TYR A 116 -9.18 1.56 6.69
CA TYR A 116 -8.45 2.00 5.51
C TYR A 116 -9.00 3.33 5.00
N ASN A 117 -8.11 4.30 4.81
CA ASN A 117 -8.42 5.60 4.21
C ASN A 117 -8.02 5.58 2.74
N PHE A 118 -8.96 5.85 1.86
CA PHE A 118 -8.77 5.85 0.42
C PHE A 118 -8.62 7.27 -0.09
N THR A 119 -7.52 7.52 -0.80
CA THR A 119 -7.24 8.79 -1.47
C THR A 119 -7.20 8.58 -2.99
N PRO A 120 -7.66 9.55 -3.80
CA PRO A 120 -7.64 9.45 -5.25
C PRO A 120 -6.19 9.40 -5.74
N LEU A 121 -5.92 8.49 -6.66
CA LEU A 121 -4.64 8.38 -7.33
C LEU A 121 -4.72 9.08 -8.68
N ALA A 122 -3.80 10.03 -8.93
CA ALA A 122 -3.72 10.72 -10.21
C ALA A 122 -3.49 9.73 -11.36
N ARG A 123 -4.06 10.03 -12.53
CA ARG A 123 -3.93 9.15 -13.71
C ARG A 123 -2.56 9.23 -14.35
N HIS A 124 -2.01 10.43 -14.42
CA HIS A 124 -0.72 10.73 -15.02
C HIS A 124 0.26 11.05 -13.89
N ARG A 125 1.33 10.25 -13.83
CA ARG A 125 2.53 10.55 -13.04
C ARG A 125 3.26 11.66 -13.81
N THR A 126 3.58 12.77 -13.16
CA THR A 126 4.61 13.67 -13.66
C THR A 126 5.93 12.90 -13.66
N LEU A 127 6.70 12.93 -14.76
CA LEU A 127 8.02 12.31 -14.81
C LEU A 127 8.80 12.69 -13.55
N THR A 128 9.46 11.72 -12.94
CA THR A 128 10.44 12.02 -11.89
C THR A 128 11.64 12.70 -12.52
N ALA A 129 12.35 13.55 -11.79
CA ALA A 129 13.51 14.28 -12.31
C ALA A 129 14.52 13.34 -13.03
N GLU A 130 14.75 12.14 -12.48
CA GLU A 130 15.58 11.10 -13.11
C GLU A 130 15.07 10.65 -14.50
N GLU A 131 13.76 10.48 -14.70
CA GLU A 131 13.20 10.03 -15.98
C GLU A 131 13.24 11.18 -17.02
N ALA A 132 13.22 12.43 -16.57
CA ALA A 132 13.29 13.61 -17.46
C ALA A 132 14.73 13.94 -17.90
N GLU A 133 15.72 13.59 -17.08
CA GLU A 133 17.14 13.69 -17.43
C GLU A 133 17.53 12.67 -18.51
N GLU A 134 16.98 11.44 -18.43
CA GLU A 134 17.29 10.34 -19.36
C GLU A 134 16.71 10.53 -20.79
N GLU A 135 15.63 11.32 -20.95
CA GLU A 135 15.11 11.69 -22.29
C GLU A 135 15.81 12.91 -22.91
N TRP A 136 16.65 13.63 -22.16
CA TRP A 136 17.35 14.83 -22.64
C TRP A 136 18.81 14.57 -23.05
N GLU A 137 19.37 13.41 -22.68
CA GLU A 137 20.64 12.87 -23.21
C GLU A 137 20.43 12.08 -24.52
#